data_AF-A0A937NQI4-F1
#
_entry.id   AF-A0A937NQI4-F1
#
_cell.length_a   1.000
_cell.length_b   1.000
_cell.length_c   1.000
_cell.angle_alpha   90.00
_cell.angle_beta   90.00
_cell.angle_gamma   90.00
#
_symmetry.space_group_name_H-M   'P 1'
#
loop_
_entity.id
_entity.type
_entity.pdbx_description
1 polymer ?
#
loop_
_entity_poly.entity_id
_entity_poly.type
_entity_poly.pdbx_seq_one_letter_code
_entity_poly.pdbx_strand_id
1 'polypeptide(L)'
;MIHIDGERCTGCGACVQVCPTGAIRLTESETGSHAEIDEERCQECEACVEACPEEAIMSGVERAIEGELVQIRAVPVPVELQTREMRPVRPVPQALTWLGAALVFAGREIVPRVAASLLDAWDRRASLSMPSSSDSISMRSARGMAANSTDGGGRRHRWRRGRGGR
;
A
#
# COMPACT_ATOMS: atom_id res chain seq x y z
N MET A 1 20.36 -7.70 -17.56
CA MET A 1 21.22 -7.87 -16.37
C MET A 1 21.87 -6.53 -16.06
N ILE A 2 21.71 -6.00 -14.85
CA ILE A 2 22.36 -4.74 -14.42
C ILE A 2 23.69 -5.07 -13.72
N HIS A 3 24.76 -4.40 -14.10
CA HIS A 3 26.12 -4.58 -13.55
C HIS A 3 26.71 -3.26 -13.06
N ILE A 4 27.57 -3.31 -12.04
CA ILE A 4 28.28 -2.15 -11.47
C ILE A 4 29.78 -2.28 -11.74
N ASP A 5 30.35 -1.27 -12.38
CA ASP A 5 31.78 -1.09 -12.55
C ASP A 5 32.40 -0.57 -11.25
N GLY A 6 33.18 -1.43 -10.58
CA GLY A 6 33.83 -1.09 -9.31
C GLY A 6 34.92 -0.02 -9.42
N GLU A 7 35.51 0.19 -10.59
CA GLU A 7 36.55 1.22 -10.77
C GLU A 7 35.94 2.63 -10.86
N ARG A 8 34.72 2.72 -11.39
CA ARG A 8 33.96 3.98 -11.53
C ARG A 8 33.05 4.24 -10.33
N CYS A 9 32.73 3.22 -9.54
CA CYS A 9 31.84 3.37 -8.39
C CYS A 9 32.54 4.14 -7.26
N THR A 10 32.00 5.31 -6.93
CA THR A 10 32.48 6.13 -5.80
C THR A 10 31.75 5.87 -4.49
N GLY A 11 30.74 4.97 -4.49
CA GLY A 11 29.94 4.69 -3.31
C GLY A 11 29.00 5.81 -2.88
N CYS A 12 28.67 6.76 -3.77
CA CYS A 12 27.88 7.95 -3.44
C CYS A 12 26.44 7.67 -2.95
N GLY A 13 25.89 6.48 -3.24
CA GLY A 13 24.57 6.05 -2.76
C GLY A 13 23.37 6.56 -3.54
N ALA A 14 23.55 7.29 -4.65
CA ALA A 14 22.45 7.78 -5.48
C ALA A 14 21.54 6.64 -5.97
N CYS A 15 22.13 5.52 -6.38
CA CYS A 15 21.42 4.32 -6.83
C CYS A 15 20.51 3.69 -5.75
N VAL A 16 20.89 3.80 -4.46
CA VAL A 16 20.09 3.28 -3.34
C VAL A 16 18.81 4.09 -3.16
N GLN A 17 18.88 5.41 -3.33
CA GLN A 17 17.73 6.32 -3.14
C GLN A 17 16.65 6.14 -4.21
N VAL A 18 17.04 5.79 -5.43
CA VAL A 18 16.11 5.65 -6.56
C VAL A 18 15.55 4.23 -6.73
N CYS A 19 16.15 3.24 -6.07
CA CYS A 19 15.75 1.85 -6.26
C CYS A 19 14.37 1.57 -5.61
N PRO A 20 13.31 1.31 -6.39
CA PRO A 20 11.96 1.13 -5.83
C PRO A 20 11.81 -0.17 -5.04
N THR A 21 12.66 -1.16 -5.32
CA THR A 21 12.64 -2.47 -4.66
C THR A 21 13.62 -2.56 -3.50
N GLY A 22 14.49 -1.55 -3.32
CA GLY A 22 15.60 -1.60 -2.37
C GLY A 22 16.56 -2.75 -2.64
N ALA A 23 16.80 -3.10 -3.91
CA ALA A 23 17.72 -4.15 -4.32
C ALA A 23 19.20 -3.75 -4.22
N ILE A 24 19.51 -2.46 -4.03
CA ILE A 24 20.88 -1.95 -4.03
C ILE A 24 21.29 -1.56 -2.62
N ARG A 25 22.48 -2.00 -2.20
CA ARG A 25 23.10 -1.65 -0.90
C ARG A 25 24.50 -1.08 -1.10
N LEU A 26 24.94 -0.25 -0.15
CA LEU A 26 26.34 0.18 -0.07
C LEU A 26 27.09 -0.73 0.89
N THR A 27 28.20 -1.27 0.42
CA THR A 27 29.11 -2.12 1.19
C THR A 27 30.47 -1.42 1.26
N GLU A 28 31.13 -1.48 2.41
CA GLU A 28 32.49 -0.95 2.58
C GLU A 28 33.52 -2.00 2.17
N SER A 29 34.52 -1.60 1.38
CA SER A 29 35.67 -2.42 0.97
C SER A 29 36.98 -1.73 1.35
N GLU A 30 38.09 -2.45 1.19
CA GLU A 30 39.45 -1.94 1.43
C GLU A 30 39.78 -0.68 0.59
N THR A 31 39.11 -0.49 -0.56
CA THR A 31 39.32 0.63 -1.48
C THR A 31 38.26 1.73 -1.37
N GLY A 32 37.27 1.58 -0.50
CA GLY A 32 36.20 2.57 -0.28
C GLY A 32 34.81 1.95 -0.22
N SER A 33 33.77 2.78 -0.26
CA SER A 33 32.38 2.31 -0.33
C SER A 33 32.01 1.95 -1.77
N HIS A 34 31.36 0.82 -1.97
CA HIS A 34 30.91 0.33 -3.28
C HIS A 34 29.44 -0.09 -3.23
N ALA A 35 28.74 0.02 -4.35
CA ALA A 35 27.37 -0.44 -4.46
C ALA A 35 27.30 -1.90 -4.90
N GLU A 36 26.37 -2.65 -4.33
CA GLU A 36 26.13 -4.07 -4.62
C GLU A 36 24.64 -4.29 -4.89
N ILE A 37 24.33 -5.14 -5.88
CA ILE A 37 22.96 -5.42 -6.33
C ILE A 37 22.55 -6.83 -5.89
N ASP A 38 21.40 -6.91 -5.24
CA ASP A 38 20.67 -8.15 -4.98
C ASP A 38 19.87 -8.52 -6.25
N GLU A 39 20.34 -9.53 -6.99
CA GLU A 39 19.73 -9.99 -8.24
C GLU A 39 18.31 -10.54 -8.04
N GLU A 40 17.98 -11.10 -6.87
CA GLU A 40 16.65 -11.66 -6.60
C GLU A 40 15.58 -10.56 -6.44
N ARG A 41 16.02 -9.38 -5.99
CA ARG A 41 15.14 -8.22 -5.77
C ARG A 41 15.17 -7.21 -6.91
N CYS A 42 16.14 -7.33 -7.81
CA CYS A 42 16.29 -6.44 -8.95
C CYS A 42 15.20 -6.72 -9.98
N GLN A 43 14.39 -5.70 -10.31
CA GLN A 43 13.38 -5.78 -11.37
C GLN A 43 13.87 -5.21 -12.70
N GLU A 44 15.18 -4.95 -12.83
CA GLU A 44 15.80 -4.41 -14.05
C GLU A 44 15.10 -3.15 -14.59
N CYS A 45 14.59 -2.30 -13.69
CA CYS A 45 13.84 -1.08 -14.05
C CYS A 45 14.71 0.09 -14.53
N GLU A 46 16.04 -0.09 -14.56
CA GLU A 46 17.06 0.87 -15.03
C GLU A 46 17.11 2.23 -14.30
N ALA A 47 16.29 2.47 -13.27
CA ALA A 47 16.31 3.70 -12.49
C ALA A 47 17.71 4.03 -11.89
N CYS A 48 18.47 3.00 -11.51
CA CYS A 48 19.82 3.17 -10.98
C CYS A 48 20.86 3.56 -12.05
N VAL A 49 20.64 3.19 -13.31
CA VAL A 49 21.52 3.55 -14.44
C VAL A 49 21.44 5.06 -14.66
N GLU A 50 20.24 5.62 -14.72
CA GLU A 50 20.03 7.06 -14.93
C GLU A 50 20.46 7.91 -13.72
N ALA A 51 20.36 7.37 -12.51
CA ALA A 51 20.70 8.09 -11.29
C ALA A 51 22.20 8.12 -10.97
N CYS A 52 23.02 7.30 -11.63
CA CYS A 52 24.44 7.20 -11.32
C CYS A 52 25.22 8.38 -11.91
N PRO A 53 25.77 9.30 -11.10
CA PRO A 53 26.51 10.46 -11.62
C PRO A 53 27.83 10.07 -12.30
N GLU A 54 28.40 8.92 -11.92
CA GLU A 54 29.65 8.39 -12.47
C GLU A 54 29.44 7.47 -13.68
N GLU A 55 28.17 7.21 -14.03
CA GLU A 55 27.76 6.21 -15.03
C GLU A 55 28.43 4.84 -14.80
N ALA A 56 28.63 4.47 -13.53
CA ALA A 56 29.25 3.21 -13.13
C ALA A 56 28.30 2.01 -13.27
N ILE A 57 27.00 2.24 -13.52
CA ILE A 57 25.98 1.18 -13.58
C ILE A 57 25.51 1.02 -15.02
N MET A 58 25.57 -0.20 -15.56
CA MET A 58 25.20 -0.50 -16.94
C MET A 58 24.14 -1.61 -16.99
N SER A 59 23.15 -1.49 -17.89
CA SER A 59 22.26 -2.60 -18.25
C SER A 59 22.81 -3.34 -19.47
N GLY A 60 23.00 -4.65 -19.32
CA GLY A 60 23.60 -5.49 -20.35
C GLY A 60 22.60 -5.89 -21.44
N VAL A 61 22.91 -5.48 -22.68
CA VAL A 61 22.90 -6.37 -23.85
C VAL A 61 24.24 -6.19 -24.55
N GLU A 62 25.31 -6.78 -24.03
CA GLU A 62 26.55 -6.92 -24.80
C GLU A 62 27.11 -8.31 -24.52
N ARG A 63 26.76 -9.26 -25.39
CA ARG A 63 27.45 -10.55 -25.43
C ARG A 63 28.88 -10.24 -25.83
N ALA A 64 29.80 -10.45 -24.90
CA ALA A 64 31.23 -10.45 -25.14
C ALA A 64 31.55 -11.23 -26.43
N ILE A 65 31.99 -10.52 -27.46
CA ILE A 65 32.72 -11.12 -28.57
C ILE A 65 34.18 -10.88 -28.23
N GLU A 66 34.89 -11.96 -27.92
CA GLU A 66 36.34 -11.98 -27.76
C GLU A 66 36.99 -11.36 -28.99
N GLY A 67 37.69 -10.24 -28.78
CA GLY A 67 38.76 -9.77 -29.65
C GLY A 67 38.45 -9.64 -31.14
N GLU A 68 37.57 -8.71 -31.52
CA GLU A 68 37.75 -7.97 -32.78
C GLU A 68 37.12 -6.59 -32.59
N LEU A 69 37.84 -5.53 -33.00
CA LEU A 69 37.38 -4.15 -32.92
C LEU A 69 36.05 -4.03 -33.68
N VAL A 70 34.92 -4.12 -32.98
CA VAL A 70 33.63 -3.79 -33.54
C VAL A 70 33.62 -2.27 -33.71
N GLN A 71 33.92 -1.81 -34.93
CA GLN A 71 33.58 -0.46 -35.32
C GLN A 71 32.07 -0.31 -35.14
N ILE A 72 31.67 0.34 -34.06
CA ILE A 72 30.33 0.89 -33.92
C ILE A 72 30.22 1.93 -35.03
N ARG A 73 29.73 1.47 -36.18
CA ARG A 73 29.33 2.34 -37.27
C ARG A 73 28.15 3.09 -36.70
N ALA A 74 28.37 4.32 -36.27
CA ALA A 74 27.34 5.23 -35.82
C ALA A 74 26.33 5.34 -36.96
N VAL A 75 25.28 4.52 -36.90
CA VAL A 75 24.08 4.73 -37.68
C VAL A 75 23.48 5.96 -37.01
N PRO A 76 23.38 7.11 -37.69
CA PRO A 76 22.58 8.19 -37.18
C PRO A 76 21.15 7.66 -37.17
N VAL A 77 20.73 7.08 -36.05
CA VAL A 77 19.32 6.90 -35.77
C VAL A 77 18.79 8.32 -35.72
N PRO A 78 17.86 8.72 -36.60
CA PRO A 78 17.17 9.97 -36.40
C PRO A 78 16.46 9.83 -35.06
N VAL A 79 17.04 10.40 -34.01
CA VAL A 79 16.37 10.63 -32.74
C VAL A 79 15.36 11.71 -33.04
N GLU A 80 14.25 11.33 -33.66
CA GLU A 80 13.03 12.08 -33.49
C GLU A 80 12.77 12.01 -31.99
N LEU A 81 13.09 13.13 -31.33
CA LEU A 81 12.56 13.51 -30.03
C LEU A 81 11.06 13.45 -30.17
N GLN A 82 10.51 12.24 -30.13
CA GLN A 82 9.12 12.02 -29.84
C GLN A 82 9.01 12.46 -28.41
N THR A 83 8.71 13.75 -28.24
CA THR A 83 8.00 14.26 -27.09
C THR A 83 6.86 13.27 -26.91
N ARG A 84 7.09 12.27 -26.05
CA ARG A 84 6.13 11.25 -25.71
C ARG A 84 5.05 12.04 -25.02
N GLU A 85 4.09 12.49 -25.81
CA GLU A 85 2.99 13.28 -25.37
C GLU A 85 2.32 12.42 -24.30
N MET A 86 2.50 12.84 -23.04
CA MET A 86 1.94 12.14 -21.90
C MET A 86 0.46 12.03 -22.21
N ARG A 87 0.00 10.80 -22.50
CA ARG A 87 -1.41 10.57 -22.77
C ARG A 87 -2.15 11.18 -21.58
N PRO A 88 -3.04 12.17 -21.79
CA PRO A 88 -3.74 12.78 -20.69
C PRO A 88 -4.47 11.67 -19.94
N VAL A 89 -4.19 11.55 -18.65
CA VAL A 89 -4.92 10.64 -17.76
C VAL A 89 -6.38 11.05 -17.88
N ARG A 90 -7.20 10.18 -18.49
CA ARG A 90 -8.63 10.47 -18.67
C ARG A 90 -9.19 10.76 -17.29
N PRO A 91 -9.74 11.96 -17.03
CA PRO A 91 -10.31 12.26 -15.73
C PRO A 91 -11.44 11.26 -15.49
N VAL A 92 -11.40 10.58 -14.34
CA VAL A 92 -12.49 9.70 -13.93
C VAL A 92 -13.77 10.55 -13.94
N PRO A 93 -14.81 10.16 -14.69
CA PRO A 93 -15.99 10.99 -14.84
C PRO A 93 -16.59 11.23 -13.45
N GLN A 94 -16.82 12.51 -13.11
CA GLN A 94 -17.28 12.94 -11.79
C GLN A 94 -18.50 12.15 -11.31
N ALA A 95 -19.36 11.69 -12.23
CA ALA A 95 -20.49 10.80 -11.94
C ALA A 95 -20.11 9.53 -11.15
N LEU A 96 -18.97 8.89 -11.45
CA LEU A 96 -18.49 7.70 -10.72
C LEU A 96 -18.10 8.03 -9.28
N THR A 97 -17.55 9.23 -9.04
CA THR A 97 -17.19 9.66 -7.68
C THR A 97 -18.41 9.92 -6.81
N TRP A 98 -19.46 10.55 -7.37
CA TRP A 98 -20.73 10.75 -6.69
C TRP A 98 -21.48 9.44 -6.45
N LEU A 99 -21.50 8.52 -7.42
CA LEU A 99 -22.06 7.18 -7.26
C LEU A 99 -21.35 6.39 -6.16
N GLY A 100 -20.02 6.43 -6.12
CA GLY A 100 -19.23 5.78 -5.07
C GLY A 100 -19.56 6.34 -3.68
N ALA A 101 -19.61 7.67 -3.54
CA ALA A 101 -19.98 8.31 -2.28
C ALA A 101 -21.41 7.96 -1.84
N ALA A 102 -22.36 7.94 -2.78
CA ALA A 102 -23.76 7.59 -2.50
C ALA A 102 -23.90 6.13 -2.03
N LEU A 103 -23.19 5.19 -2.65
CA LEU A 103 -23.19 3.78 -2.25
C LEU A 103 -22.60 3.57 -0.85
N VAL A 104 -21.48 4.25 -0.54
CA VAL A 104 -20.86 4.19 0.80
C VAL A 104 -21.80 4.76 1.86
N PHE A 105 -22.45 5.89 1.58
CA PHE A 105 -23.41 6.51 2.48
C PHE A 105 -24.64 5.60 2.71
N ALA A 106 -25.22 5.06 1.63
CA ALA A 106 -26.34 4.13 1.72
C ALA A 106 -25.99 2.88 2.54
N GLY A 107 -24.79 2.31 2.33
CA GLY A 107 -24.30 1.16 3.08
C GLY A 107 -24.15 1.44 4.58
N ARG A 108 -23.64 2.62 4.97
CA ARG A 108 -23.38 2.94 6.38
C ARG A 108 -24.61 3.39 7.16
N GLU A 109 -25.52 4.14 6.54
CA GLU A 109 -26.62 4.79 7.27
C GLU A 109 -28.00 4.15 7.03
N ILE A 110 -28.23 3.60 5.83
CA ILE A 110 -29.55 3.07 5.44
C ILE A 110 -29.64 1.59 5.79
N VAL A 111 -28.64 0.79 5.42
CA VAL A 111 -28.62 -0.66 5.67
C VAL A 111 -28.85 -1.03 7.13
N PRO A 112 -28.19 -0.43 8.14
CA PRO A 112 -28.42 -0.84 9.54
C PRO A 112 -29.81 -0.50 10.06
N ARG A 113 -30.41 0.62 9.61
CA ARG A 113 -31.79 1.00 10.00
C ARG A 113 -32.85 0.10 9.39
N VAL A 114 -32.67 -0.26 8.12
CA VAL A 114 -33.56 -1.18 7.41
C VAL A 114 -33.41 -2.59 7.97
N ALA A 115 -32.18 -3.05 8.24
CA ALA A 115 -31.93 -4.34 8.85
C ALA A 115 -32.60 -4.48 10.22
N ALA A 116 -32.48 -3.47 11.10
CA ALA A 116 -33.15 -3.47 12.40
C ALA A 116 -34.68 -3.54 12.26
N SER A 117 -35.26 -2.74 11.36
CA SER A 117 -36.71 -2.71 11.13
C SER A 117 -37.25 -4.02 10.57
N LEU A 118 -36.47 -4.68 9.71
CA LEU A 118 -36.82 -5.98 9.14
C LEU A 118 -36.70 -7.10 10.17
N LEU A 119 -35.68 -7.09 11.02
CA LEU A 119 -35.53 -8.05 12.12
C LEU A 119 -36.69 -7.94 13.11
N ASP A 120 -37.08 -6.72 13.51
CA ASP A 120 -38.25 -6.50 14.39
C ASP A 120 -39.57 -6.98 13.76
N ALA A 121 -39.72 -6.81 12.44
CA ALA A 121 -40.90 -7.30 11.72
C ALA A 121 -40.92 -8.85 11.64
N TRP A 122 -39.74 -9.47 11.50
CA TRP A 122 -39.60 -10.92 11.50
C TRP A 122 -39.89 -11.51 12.88
N ASP A 123 -39.37 -10.93 13.95
CA ASP A 123 -39.61 -11.39 15.32
C ASP A 123 -41.10 -11.30 15.71
N ARG A 124 -41.76 -10.19 15.35
CA ARG A 124 -43.22 -10.07 15.51
C ARG A 124 -43.98 -11.12 14.71
N ARG A 125 -43.55 -11.44 13.48
CA ARG A 125 -44.20 -12.49 12.68
C ARG A 125 -43.96 -13.89 13.26
N ALA A 126 -42.77 -14.16 13.79
CA ALA A 126 -42.46 -15.40 14.50
C ALA A 126 -43.32 -15.56 15.76
N SER A 127 -43.52 -14.46 16.52
CA SER A 127 -44.38 -14.46 17.71
C SER A 127 -45.85 -14.74 17.44
N LEU A 128 -46.37 -14.40 16.25
CA LEU A 128 -47.74 -14.71 15.82
C LEU A 128 -47.91 -16.14 15.32
N SER A 129 -46.82 -16.86 15.06
CA SER A 129 -46.83 -18.24 14.55
C SER A 129 -46.64 -19.33 15.63
N MET A 130 -46.54 -18.95 16.91
CA MET A 130 -46.45 -19.89 18.03
C MET A 130 -47.81 -20.01 18.74
N PRO A 131 -48.55 -21.13 18.59
CA PRO A 131 -49.68 -21.41 19.46
C PRO A 131 -49.17 -21.71 20.88
N SER A 132 -49.71 -20.98 21.85
CA SER A 132 -49.50 -21.20 23.28
C SER A 132 -49.98 -22.60 23.68
N SER A 133 -49.07 -23.49 24.05
CA SER A 133 -49.40 -24.66 24.85
C SER A 133 -48.31 -24.97 25.86
N SER A 134 -48.76 -25.25 27.09
CA SER A 134 -48.07 -25.81 28.25
C SER A 134 -47.21 -24.88 29.12
N ASP A 135 -47.87 -24.28 30.11
CA ASP A 135 -47.76 -24.66 31.53
C ASP A 135 -46.39 -25.08 32.09
N SER A 136 -46.02 -24.37 33.17
CA SER A 136 -45.32 -24.79 34.38
C SER A 136 -44.57 -26.13 34.40
N ILE A 137 -43.29 -26.09 34.80
CA ILE A 137 -42.72 -26.77 35.99
C ILE A 137 -41.18 -26.78 35.89
N SER A 138 -40.54 -26.53 37.04
CA SER A 138 -39.25 -27.08 37.48
C SER A 138 -38.12 -26.08 37.72
N MET A 139 -37.74 -26.04 38.99
CA MET A 139 -36.62 -25.34 39.58
C MET A 139 -35.24 -25.84 39.10
N ARG A 140 -34.28 -24.91 39.18
CA ARG A 140 -32.92 -25.08 39.77
C ARG A 140 -32.05 -26.24 39.28
N SER A 141 -31.12 -25.92 38.37
CA SER A 141 -29.72 -26.42 38.30
C SER A 141 -29.14 -26.00 36.95
N ALA A 142 -27.87 -25.70 36.74
CA ALA A 142 -26.73 -25.30 37.55
C ALA A 142 -25.67 -24.87 36.52
N ARG A 143 -24.78 -23.96 36.93
CA ARG A 143 -23.44 -23.70 36.37
C ARG A 143 -23.32 -23.03 35.01
N GLY A 144 -22.69 -21.85 35.06
CA GLY A 144 -21.53 -21.59 34.21
C GLY A 144 -21.69 -20.42 33.26
N MET A 145 -21.79 -19.19 33.77
CA MET A 145 -21.34 -18.03 32.99
C MET A 145 -20.41 -17.19 33.85
N ALA A 146 -19.15 -17.26 33.45
CA ALA A 146 -18.05 -16.48 33.97
C ALA A 146 -18.36 -14.98 33.89
N ALA A 147 -17.88 -14.28 34.91
CA ALA A 147 -17.78 -12.85 34.94
C ALA A 147 -16.99 -12.31 33.74
N ASN A 148 -17.47 -11.24 33.11
CA ASN A 148 -16.67 -10.02 33.09
C ASN A 148 -17.56 -8.77 32.98
N SER A 149 -17.56 -8.04 34.08
CA SER A 149 -17.98 -6.66 34.25
C SER A 149 -17.13 -5.69 33.40
N THR A 150 -17.77 -4.77 32.68
CA THR A 150 -17.32 -3.37 32.68
C THR A 150 -18.54 -2.45 32.61
N ASP A 151 -18.92 -2.03 33.80
CA ASP A 151 -19.81 -0.93 34.10
C ASP A 151 -19.16 0.39 33.64
N GLY A 152 -19.69 0.99 32.59
CA GLY A 152 -19.23 2.25 32.01
C GLY A 152 -19.97 3.45 32.62
N GLY A 153 -19.93 3.58 33.94
CA GLY A 153 -20.50 4.70 34.69
C GLY A 153 -19.84 6.03 34.32
N GLY A 154 -20.65 6.95 33.78
CA GLY A 154 -20.22 8.27 33.35
C GLY A 154 -19.62 9.12 34.47
N ARG A 155 -18.48 9.76 34.18
CA ARG A 155 -18.00 10.94 34.91
C ARG A 155 -17.66 12.05 33.92
N ARG A 156 -18.47 13.09 33.93
CA ARG A 156 -18.22 14.35 33.23
C ARG A 156 -17.13 15.12 33.98
N HIS A 157 -15.95 15.27 33.40
CA HIS A 157 -14.97 16.25 33.87
C HIS A 157 -15.11 17.52 33.03
N ARG A 158 -15.53 18.59 33.70
CA ARG A 158 -15.63 19.95 33.20
C ARG A 158 -14.24 20.58 33.23
N TRP A 159 -13.61 20.76 32.07
CA TRP A 159 -12.37 21.54 31.97
C TRP A 159 -12.69 23.04 32.10
N ARG A 160 -12.33 23.63 33.25
CA ARG A 160 -12.25 25.08 33.45
C ARG A 160 -10.92 25.55 32.84
N ARG A 161 -10.97 26.34 31.77
CA ARG A 161 -9.80 27.09 31.28
C ARG A 161 -9.50 28.23 32.27
N GLY A 162 -8.41 28.10 33.01
CA GLY A 162 -7.80 29.21 33.74
C GLY A 162 -7.08 30.14 32.77
N ARG A 163 -7.43 31.42 32.81
CA ARG A 163 -6.76 32.51 32.10
C ARG A 163 -5.41 32.83 32.73
N GLY A 164 -4.54 33.40 31.91
CA GLY A 164 -3.12 33.59 32.17
C GLY A 164 -2.76 34.51 33.32
N GLY A 165 -1.56 34.28 33.83
CA GLY A 165 -0.79 35.23 34.62
C GLY A 165 0.14 36.03 33.72
N ARG A 166 0.02 37.35 33.81
CA ARG A 166 1.09 38.37 33.72
C ARG A 166 0.70 39.48 34.68
#